data_AF-A0A238JL88-F1
#
_entry.id   AF-A0A238JL88-F1
#
_cell.length_a   1.000
_cell.length_b   1.000
_cell.length_c   1.000
_cell.angle_alpha   90.00
_cell.angle_beta   90.00
_cell.angle_gamma   90.00
#
_symmetry.space_group_name_H-M   'P 1'
#
loop_
_entity.id
_entity.type
_entity.pdbx_description
1 polymer ?
#
loop_
_entity_poly.entity_id
_entity_poly.type
_entity_poly.pdbx_seq_one_letter_code
_entity_poly.pdbx_strand_id
1 'polypeptide(L)' 'MSWTQARALWPQLSASLCQRFRHLNPTAMARFRGDRAKLNLYLAQTHDLTLAEAAQALDDWLAFSIATPDLQAAA' A
#
# COMPACT_ATOMS: atom_id res chain seq x y z
N MET A 1 -1.61 7.79 -7.41
CA MET A 1 -2.57 8.54 -6.55
C MET A 1 -1.78 9.44 -5.63
N SER A 2 -2.30 10.57 -5.15
CA SER A 2 -1.55 11.30 -4.11
C SER A 2 -1.58 10.50 -2.80
N TRP A 3 -0.51 10.57 -1.99
CA TRP A 3 -0.49 9.90 -0.69
C TRP A 3 -1.65 10.34 0.21
N THR A 4 -2.04 11.62 0.13
CA THR A 4 -3.19 12.17 0.86
C THR A 4 -4.49 11.46 0.52
N GLN A 5 -4.75 11.18 -0.76
CA GLN A 5 -5.90 10.39 -1.18
C GLN A 5 -5.77 8.93 -0.70
N ALA A 6 -4.58 8.34 -0.76
CA ALA A 6 -4.35 6.97 -0.30
C ALA A 6 -4.63 6.79 1.18
N ARG A 7 -4.38 7.82 1.99
CA ARG A 7 -4.73 7.83 3.42
C ARG A 7 -6.24 7.82 3.66
N ALA A 8 -7.02 8.48 2.82
CA ALA A 8 -8.48 8.50 2.92
C ALA A 8 -9.07 7.12 2.60
N LEU A 9 -8.56 6.46 1.57
CA LEU A 9 -9.00 5.14 1.11
C LEU A 9 -8.22 3.96 1.75
N TRP A 10 -7.40 4.23 2.77
CA TRP A 10 -6.47 3.27 3.35
C TRP A 10 -7.10 1.92 3.78
N PRO A 11 -8.32 1.87 4.36
CA PRO A 11 -8.92 0.59 4.72
C PRO A 11 -9.11 -0.35 3.52
N GLN A 12 -9.59 0.17 2.38
CA GLN A 12 -9.82 -0.60 1.16
C GLN A 12 -8.48 -0.93 0.46
N LEU A 13 -7.57 0.04 0.44
CA LEU A 13 -6.26 -0.12 -0.17
C LEU A 13 -5.39 -1.13 0.59
N SER A 14 -5.36 -1.08 1.91
CA SER A 14 -4.55 -1.99 2.73
C SER A 14 -4.95 -3.45 2.54
N ALA A 15 -6.24 -3.76 2.41
CA ALA A 15 -6.73 -5.10 2.11
C ALA A 15 -6.24 -5.57 0.73
N SER A 16 -6.35 -4.72 -0.29
CA SER A 16 -5.88 -5.01 -1.66
C SER A 16 -4.36 -5.15 -1.73
N LEU A 17 -3.62 -4.34 -0.96
CA LEU A 17 -2.17 -4.42 -0.84
C LEU A 17 -1.75 -5.76 -0.22
N CYS A 18 -2.45 -6.24 0.81
CA CYS A 18 -2.19 -7.57 1.40
C CYS A 18 -2.46 -8.72 0.42
N GLN A 19 -3.40 -8.56 -0.51
CA GLN A 19 -3.62 -9.56 -1.58
C GLN A 19 -2.48 -9.55 -2.59
N ARG A 20 -1.97 -8.37 -2.96
CA ARG A 20 -0.87 -8.21 -3.93
C ARG A 20 0.46 -8.69 -3.37
N PHE A 21 0.76 -8.30 -2.14
CA PHE A 21 1.98 -8.61 -1.43
C PHE A 21 1.67 -9.69 -0.40
N ARG A 22 1.67 -10.94 -0.86
CA ARG A 22 1.59 -12.11 0.03
C ARG A 22 2.73 -11.98 1.04
N HIS A 23 2.46 -12.21 2.33
CA HIS A 23 3.33 -12.01 3.50
C HIS A 23 3.12 -10.71 4.31
N LEU A 24 2.34 -9.74 3.82
CA LEU A 24 1.96 -8.62 4.66
C LEU A 24 0.94 -9.03 5.72
N ASN A 25 1.14 -8.53 6.95
CA ASN A 25 0.21 -8.73 8.06
C ASN A 25 -0.88 -7.63 8.03
N PRO A 26 -2.18 -7.97 7.88
CA PRO A 26 -3.28 -7.00 7.82
C PRO A 26 -3.37 -6.12 9.08
N THR A 27 -3.06 -6.67 10.25
CA THR A 27 -3.08 -5.94 11.52
C THR A 27 -1.93 -4.93 11.60
N ALA A 28 -0.75 -5.27 11.07
CA ALA A 28 0.36 -4.33 10.96
C ALA A 28 0.04 -3.22 9.96
N MET A 29 -0.51 -3.58 8.81
CA MET A 29 -0.97 -2.66 7.76
C MET A 29 -2.01 -1.64 8.24
N ALA A 30 -2.94 -2.06 9.12
CA ALA A 30 -3.89 -1.16 9.74
C ALA A 30 -3.21 -0.13 10.67
N ARG A 31 -2.12 -0.52 11.34
CA ARG A 31 -1.34 0.36 12.25
C ARG A 31 -0.46 1.37 11.51
N PHE A 32 -0.02 1.05 10.28
CA PHE A 32 0.77 1.97 9.46
C PHE A 32 -0.05 3.07 8.77
N ARG A 33 -1.34 3.22 9.12
CA ARG A 33 -2.23 4.20 8.51
C ARG A 33 -1.64 5.62 8.54
N GLY A 34 -1.20 6.09 7.37
CA GLY A 34 -0.70 7.45 7.18
C GLY A 34 0.81 7.62 7.29
N ASP A 35 1.56 6.58 7.65
CA ASP A 35 3.02 6.64 7.77
C ASP A 35 3.67 5.89 6.60
N ARG A 36 3.92 6.63 5.50
CA ARG A 36 4.51 6.09 4.26
C ARG A 36 5.90 5.51 4.51
N ALA A 37 6.68 6.16 5.36
CA ALA A 37 8.05 5.74 5.64
C ALA A 37 8.07 4.38 6.35
N LYS A 38 7.21 4.19 7.36
CA LYS A 38 7.07 2.89 8.04
C LYS A 38 6.56 1.80 7.11
N LEU A 39 5.64 2.13 6.21
CA LEU A 39 5.14 1.19 5.22
C LEU A 39 6.25 0.73 4.26
N ASN A 40 7.05 1.68 3.74
CA ASN A 40 8.18 1.35 2.87
C ASN A 40 9.21 0.48 3.61
N LEU A 41 9.51 0.78 4.87
CA LEU A 41 10.40 -0.03 5.70
C LEU A 41 9.83 -1.44 5.92
N TYR A 42 8.53 -1.54 6.18
CA TYR A 42 7.87 -2.83 6.38
C TYR A 42 7.85 -3.68 5.11
N LEU A 43 7.56 -3.07 3.96
CA LEU A 43 7.63 -3.71 2.65
C LEU A 43 9.06 -4.19 2.34
N ALA A 44 10.05 -3.33 2.59
CA ALA A 44 11.47 -3.66 2.43
C ALA A 44 11.86 -4.89 3.25
N GLN A 45 11.53 -4.90 4.55
CA GLN A 45 11.85 -6.02 5.44
C GLN A 45 11.08 -7.31 5.11
N THR A 46 9.82 -7.19 4.68
CA THR A 46 8.97 -8.36 4.44
C THR A 46 9.32 -9.07 3.13
N HIS A 47 9.80 -8.32 2.13
CA HIS A 47 10.07 -8.81 0.78
C HIS A 47 11.56 -8.84 0.41
N ASP A 48 12.44 -8.60 1.39
CA ASP A 48 13.89 -8.51 1.18
C ASP A 48 14.26 -7.51 0.07
N LEU A 49 13.56 -6.35 0.08
CA LEU A 49 13.78 -5.25 -0.85
C LEU A 49 14.60 -4.16 -0.18
N THR A 50 15.28 -3.35 -0.98
CA THR A 50 15.80 -2.06 -0.50
C THR A 50 14.65 -1.08 -0.24
N LEU A 51 14.91 -0.05 0.57
CA LEU A 51 13.93 1.03 0.82
C LEU A 51 13.50 1.73 -0.48
N ALA A 52 14.40 1.87 -1.44
CA ALA A 52 14.12 2.49 -2.74
C ALA A 52 13.17 1.62 -3.58
N GLU A 53 13.42 0.31 -3.64
CA GLU A 53 12.55 -0.64 -4.35
C GLU A 53 11.18 -0.75 -3.68
N ALA A 54 11.11 -0.78 -2.35
CA ALA A 54 9.85 -0.78 -1.62
C ALA A 54 9.03 0.49 -1.88
N ALA A 55 9.69 1.65 -1.91
CA ALA A 55 9.04 2.93 -2.23
C ALA A 55 8.52 2.93 -3.68
N GLN A 56 9.33 2.45 -4.63
CA GLN A 56 8.94 2.34 -6.04
C GLN A 56 7.76 1.38 -6.22
N ALA A 57 7.81 0.19 -5.60
CA ALA A 57 6.74 -0.80 -5.68
C ALA A 57 5.41 -0.27 -5.11
N LEU A 58 5.46 0.51 -4.03
CA LEU A 58 4.30 1.18 -3.48
C LEU A 58 3.75 2.25 -4.44
N ASP A 59 4.62 3.07 -5.03
CA ASP A 59 4.22 4.13 -5.96
C ASP A 59 3.61 3.57 -7.24
N ASP A 60 4.22 2.52 -7.81
CA ASP A 60 3.71 1.80 -8.97
C ASP A 60 2.33 1.20 -8.68
N TRP A 61 2.16 0.61 -7.49
CA TRP A 61 0.88 0.05 -7.07
C TRP A 61 -0.19 1.14 -6.89
N LEU A 62 0.15 2.27 -6.26
CA LEU A 62 -0.74 3.42 -6.09
C LEU A 62 -1.07 4.13 -7.42
N ALA A 63 -0.21 4.00 -8.43
CA ALA A 63 -0.50 4.46 -9.79
C ALA A 63 -1.49 3.50 -10.48
N PHE A 64 -1.26 2.19 -10.37
CA PHE A 64 -2.13 1.16 -10.94
C PHE A 64 -3.53 1.11 -10.30
N SER A 65 -3.62 1.34 -8.98
CA SER A 65 -4.89 1.35 -8.26
C SER A 65 -5.84 2.47 -8.70
N ILE A 66 -5.33 3.53 -9.37
CA ILE A 66 -6.17 4.55 -10.01
C ILE A 66 -6.79 4.04 -11.32
N ALA A 67 -6.05 3.20 -12.05
CA ALA A 67 -6.46 2.72 -13.36
C ALA A 67 -7.52 1.61 -13.30
N THR A 68 -7.81 1.08 -12.10
CA THR A 68 -8.77 -0.01 -11.90
C THR A 68 -10.07 0.54 -11.28
N PRO A 69 -11.11 0.84 -12.08
CA PRO A 69 -12.33 1.50 -11.61
C PRO A 69 -13.14 0.68 -10.59
N ASP A 70 -12.92 -0.64 -10.49
CA ASP A 70 -13.62 -1.51 -9.53
C ASP A 70 -13.34 -1.15 -8.06
N LEU A 71 -12.17 -0.55 -7.75
CA LEU A 71 -11.88 -0.08 -6.40
C LEU A 71 -12.57 1.25 -6.04
N GLN A 72 -13.09 1.98 -7.04
CA GLN A 72 -13.68 3.30 -6.86
C GLN A 72 -15.22 3.26 -6.72
N ALA A 73 -15.86 2.15 -7.14
CA ALA A 73 -17.31 1.96 -7.12
C ALA A 73 -17.85 1.38 -5.79
N ALA A 74 -17.00 1.00 -4.85
CA ALA A 74 -17.39 0.37 -3.58
C ALA A 74 -17.26 1.29 -2.34
N ALA A 75 -17.19 2.61 -2.53
CA ALA A 75 -17.09 3.61 -1.47
C ALA A 75 -18.40 4.35 -1.22
#